data_AF-A0A662FUY8-F1
#
_entry.id   AF-A0A662FUY8-F1
#
_cell.length_a   1.000
_cell.length_b   1.000
_cell.length_c   1.000
_cell.angle_alpha   90.00
_cell.angle_beta   90.00
_cell.angle_gamma   90.00
#
_symmetry.space_group_name_H-M   'P 1'
#
loop_
_entity.id
_entity.type
_entity.pdbx_description
1 polymer ?
#
loop_
_entity_poly.entity_id
_entity_poly.type
_entity_poly.pdbx_seq_one_letter_code
_entity_poly.pdbx_strand_id
1 'polypeptide(L)'
;VQKCEKEGYIALYIPERIIGKGFWIKVRDFERQFYTGTVIDAVRFIRKDIFFKAGEFDETLTGPEDWDLDRRIRQLGKVGIIKSPLYHNEGEFSIKRYIAKKKYYMKGMMKYVQKWGENDPIVRKQLGLWYRLAKVYTENRKWRHFIKNLHYALAMYYLKFRLALLFFTIRQKHKILGVS
;
A
#
# COMPACT_ATOMS: atom_id res chain seq x y z
N VAL A 1 11.81 10.55 -16.61
CA VAL A 1 12.13 11.94 -17.00
C VAL A 1 11.31 12.38 -18.22
N GLN A 2 11.44 11.74 -19.39
CA GLN A 2 10.65 12.10 -20.60
C GLN A 2 9.13 12.23 -20.38
N LYS A 3 8.50 11.36 -19.59
CA LYS A 3 7.06 11.48 -19.26
C LYS A 3 6.72 12.78 -18.53
N CYS A 4 7.55 13.21 -17.58
CA CYS A 4 7.33 14.47 -16.86
C CYS A 4 7.54 15.67 -17.78
N GLU A 5 8.57 15.62 -18.62
CA GLU A 5 8.94 16.72 -19.52
C GLU A 5 7.98 16.88 -20.70
N LYS A 6 7.52 15.78 -21.29
CA LYS A 6 6.71 15.80 -22.52
C LYS A 6 5.21 15.69 -22.26
N GLU A 7 4.78 15.02 -21.19
CA GLU A 7 3.36 14.77 -20.92
C GLU A 7 2.82 15.59 -19.73
N GLY A 8 3.65 16.47 -19.14
CA GLY A 8 3.25 17.40 -18.08
C GLY A 8 2.98 16.75 -16.72
N TYR A 9 3.45 15.52 -16.48
CA TYR A 9 3.29 14.88 -15.17
C TYR A 9 4.22 15.48 -14.13
N ILE A 10 3.68 15.81 -12.96
CA ILE A 10 4.44 16.34 -11.82
C ILE A 10 5.04 15.23 -10.94
N ALA A 11 4.47 14.03 -10.99
CA ALA A 11 4.97 12.84 -10.31
C ALA A 11 4.53 11.56 -11.03
N LEU A 12 5.23 10.46 -10.77
CA LEU A 12 5.02 9.18 -11.42
C LEU A 12 4.93 8.03 -10.41
N TYR A 13 3.92 7.19 -10.59
CA TYR A 13 3.91 5.83 -10.05
C TYR A 13 4.87 4.95 -10.83
N ILE A 14 5.63 4.16 -10.08
CA ILE A 14 6.48 3.11 -10.63
C ILE A 14 5.85 1.79 -10.21
N PRO A 15 5.37 0.96 -11.17
CA PRO A 15 4.88 -0.38 -10.84
C PRO A 15 5.95 -1.14 -10.06
N GLU A 16 5.57 -1.95 -9.08
CA GLU A 16 6.52 -2.74 -8.30
C GLU A 16 6.28 -4.23 -8.53
N ARG A 17 7.37 -4.98 -8.64
CA ARG A 17 7.40 -6.44 -8.64
C ARG A 17 8.19 -6.91 -7.43
N ILE A 18 7.61 -7.82 -6.66
CA ILE A 18 8.27 -8.39 -5.48
C ILE A 18 9.01 -9.64 -5.93
N ILE A 19 10.32 -9.68 -5.67
CA ILE A 19 11.18 -10.82 -6.00
C ILE A 19 11.81 -11.40 -4.73
N GLY A 20 12.23 -12.65 -4.80
CA GLY A 20 12.72 -13.41 -3.63
C GLY A 20 12.46 -14.90 -3.77
N LYS A 21 12.61 -15.63 -2.67
CA LYS A 21 12.51 -17.09 -2.62
C LYS A 21 11.20 -17.55 -1.97
N GLY A 22 10.61 -18.61 -2.55
CA GLY A 22 9.47 -19.33 -1.96
C GLY A 22 8.09 -18.90 -2.47
N PHE A 23 7.09 -19.73 -2.18
CA PHE A 23 5.71 -19.55 -2.65
C PHE A 23 5.07 -18.24 -2.18
N TRP A 24 5.27 -17.87 -0.91
CA TRP A 24 4.68 -16.66 -0.35
C TRP A 24 5.18 -15.37 -0.99
N ILE A 25 6.41 -15.33 -1.51
CA ILE A 25 6.90 -14.20 -2.29
C ILE A 25 6.10 -14.04 -3.59
N LYS A 26 5.78 -15.15 -4.28
CA LYS A 26 4.93 -15.12 -5.48
C LYS A 26 3.51 -14.65 -5.15
N VAL A 27 2.96 -15.08 -4.01
CA VAL A 27 1.65 -14.60 -3.52
C VAL A 27 1.68 -13.09 -3.26
N ARG A 28 2.76 -12.56 -2.68
CA ARG A 28 2.93 -11.13 -2.44
C ARG A 28 3.11 -10.33 -3.72
N ASP A 29 3.89 -10.85 -4.68
CA ASP A 29 4.04 -10.24 -6.01
C ASP A 29 2.71 -10.20 -6.76
N PHE A 30 1.94 -11.29 -6.70
CA PHE A 30 0.59 -11.35 -7.25
C PHE A 30 -0.29 -10.25 -6.64
N GLU A 31 -0.32 -10.12 -5.32
CA GLU A 31 -1.09 -9.06 -4.64
C GLU A 31 -0.62 -7.66 -5.04
N ARG A 32 0.70 -7.41 -5.08
CA ARG A 32 1.28 -6.09 -5.38
C ARG A 32 0.93 -5.57 -6.77
N GLN A 33 0.78 -6.46 -7.75
CA GLN A 33 0.43 -6.10 -9.13
C GLN A 33 -0.95 -5.40 -9.25
N PHE A 34 -1.84 -5.57 -8.27
CA PHE A 34 -3.13 -4.89 -8.25
C PHE A 34 -3.06 -3.45 -7.75
N TYR A 35 -1.94 -3.03 -7.14
CA TYR A 35 -1.92 -1.81 -6.33
C TYR A 35 -1.51 -0.58 -7.14
N THR A 36 -0.72 -0.75 -8.20
CA THR A 36 -0.16 0.37 -8.96
C THR A 36 -1.22 1.40 -9.36
N GLY A 37 -1.00 2.66 -8.96
CA GLY A 37 -1.87 3.81 -9.26
C GLY A 37 -3.23 3.82 -8.57
N THR A 38 -3.49 2.90 -7.64
CA THR A 38 -4.67 2.90 -6.77
C THR A 38 -4.43 3.74 -5.52
N VAL A 39 -5.46 3.94 -4.69
CA VAL A 39 -5.32 4.73 -3.44
C VAL A 39 -4.40 4.09 -2.40
N ILE A 40 -4.05 2.81 -2.54
CA ILE A 40 -3.14 2.10 -1.63
C ILE A 40 -1.68 2.08 -2.14
N ASP A 41 -1.41 2.76 -3.24
CA ASP A 41 -0.08 2.99 -3.80
C ASP A 41 0.28 4.47 -3.70
N ALA A 42 1.56 4.80 -3.86
CA ALA A 42 2.06 6.17 -3.80
C ALA A 42 3.03 6.43 -4.95
N VAL A 43 3.12 7.69 -5.38
CA VAL A 43 4.14 8.12 -6.36
C VAL A 43 5.54 7.88 -5.81
N ARG A 44 6.47 7.50 -6.70
CA ARG A 44 7.86 7.14 -6.34
C ARG A 44 8.91 7.98 -7.03
N PHE A 45 8.49 8.78 -8.01
CA PHE A 45 9.33 9.75 -8.68
C PHE A 45 8.56 11.07 -8.70
N ILE A 46 9.13 12.11 -8.09
CA ILE A 46 8.47 13.39 -7.86
C ILE A 46 9.40 14.49 -8.35
N ARG A 47 8.85 15.48 -9.06
CA ARG A 47 9.64 16.65 -9.47
C ARG A 47 10.07 17.43 -8.23
N LYS A 48 11.33 17.86 -8.17
CA LYS A 48 11.93 18.47 -6.97
C LYS A 48 11.13 19.66 -6.45
N ASP A 49 10.78 20.61 -7.32
CA ASP A 49 9.95 21.77 -6.98
C ASP A 49 8.57 21.38 -6.44
N ILE A 50 7.97 20.30 -6.96
CA ILE A 50 6.66 19.80 -6.51
C ILE A 50 6.76 19.13 -5.15
N PHE A 51 7.86 18.42 -4.86
CA PHE A 51 8.10 17.83 -3.55
C PHE A 51 8.15 18.91 -2.46
N PHE A 52 8.90 20.00 -2.70
CA PHE A 52 8.95 21.14 -1.79
C PHE A 52 7.62 21.88 -1.70
N LYS A 53 6.96 22.12 -2.85
CA LYS A 53 5.64 22.78 -2.89
C LYS A 53 4.55 21.99 -2.17
N ALA A 54 4.64 20.66 -2.18
CA ALA A 54 3.72 19.81 -1.44
C ALA A 54 3.96 19.88 0.08
N GLY A 55 5.13 20.34 0.54
CA GLY A 55 5.52 20.38 1.95
C GLY A 55 6.22 19.10 2.42
N GLU A 56 6.98 18.44 1.54
CA GLU A 56 7.90 17.34 1.88
C GLU A 56 7.23 16.17 2.61
N PHE A 57 7.99 15.31 3.31
CA PHE A 57 7.39 14.26 4.14
C PHE A 57 6.96 14.81 5.50
N ASP A 58 5.82 14.34 5.99
CA ASP A 58 5.40 14.60 7.37
C ASP A 58 6.14 13.62 8.30
N GLU A 59 7.21 14.09 8.94
CA GLU A 59 8.05 13.28 9.84
C GLU A 59 7.30 12.75 11.06
N THR A 60 6.11 13.27 11.35
CA THR A 60 5.28 12.76 12.46
C THR A 60 4.55 11.46 12.10
N LEU A 61 4.50 11.10 10.81
CA LEU A 61 3.90 9.89 10.27
C LEU A 61 4.95 8.80 10.03
N THR A 62 4.56 7.55 10.24
CA THR A 62 5.42 6.38 10.00
C THR A 62 4.60 5.20 9.50
N GLY A 63 4.83 4.76 8.27
CA GLY A 63 3.96 3.90 7.47
C GLY A 63 3.11 4.63 6.40
N PRO A 64 2.31 5.66 6.74
CA PRO A 64 1.45 6.39 5.79
C PRO A 64 2.08 7.65 5.17
N GLU A 65 3.31 8.01 5.48
CA GLU A 65 3.97 9.23 5.00
C GLU A 65 3.92 9.36 3.47
N ASP A 66 4.11 8.25 2.76
CA ASP A 66 4.00 8.19 1.30
C ASP A 66 2.58 8.47 0.81
N TRP A 67 1.55 7.95 1.51
CA TRP A 67 0.15 8.20 1.16
C TRP A 67 -0.26 9.65 1.42
N ASP A 68 0.24 10.23 2.51
CA ASP A 68 0.03 11.64 2.83
C ASP A 68 0.62 12.55 1.76
N LEU A 69 1.88 12.29 1.38
CA LEU A 69 2.56 13.03 0.32
C LEU A 69 1.88 12.83 -1.04
N ASP A 70 1.49 11.61 -1.38
CA ASP A 70 0.77 11.29 -2.62
C ASP A 70 -0.51 12.13 -2.76
N ARG A 71 -1.29 12.23 -1.68
CA ARG A 71 -2.51 13.05 -1.64
C ARG A 71 -2.21 14.52 -1.90
N ARG A 72 -1.23 15.09 -1.21
CA ARG A 72 -0.82 16.50 -1.38
C ARG A 72 -0.34 16.77 -2.81
N ILE A 73 0.46 15.88 -3.38
CA ILE A 73 0.95 15.99 -4.76
C ILE A 73 -0.20 15.94 -5.76
N ARG A 74 -1.15 15.01 -5.60
CA ARG A 74 -2.33 14.91 -6.49
C ARG A 74 -3.19 16.17 -6.50
N GLN A 75 -3.18 16.97 -5.44
CA GLN A 75 -3.87 18.27 -5.41
C GLN A 75 -3.14 19.36 -6.21
N LEU A 76 -1.83 19.19 -6.46
CA LEU A 76 -1.01 20.17 -7.19
C LEU A 76 -1.01 19.95 -8.71
N GLY A 77 -1.38 18.77 -9.20
CA GLY A 77 -1.42 18.50 -10.63
C GLY A 77 -1.44 17.03 -11.04
N LYS A 78 -1.18 16.80 -12.32
CA LYS A 78 -1.36 15.50 -12.97
C LYS A 78 -0.25 14.52 -12.62
N VAL A 79 -0.62 13.33 -12.16
CA VAL A 79 0.29 12.21 -11.91
C VAL A 79 0.16 11.14 -12.99
N GLY A 80 1.26 10.44 -13.30
CA GLY A 80 1.31 9.42 -14.34
C GLY A 80 1.81 8.08 -13.83
N ILE A 81 1.76 7.04 -14.68
CA ILE A 81 2.31 5.72 -14.38
C ILE A 81 3.32 5.35 -15.47
N ILE A 82 4.50 4.85 -15.10
CA ILE A 82 5.48 4.31 -16.07
C ILE A 82 5.24 2.83 -16.34
N LYS A 83 5.77 2.32 -17.46
CA LYS A 83 5.62 0.90 -17.84
C LYS A 83 6.62 -0.01 -17.13
N SER A 84 7.85 0.46 -16.95
CA SER A 84 8.94 -0.34 -16.38
C SER A 84 8.76 -0.52 -14.88
N PRO A 85 8.71 -1.76 -14.37
CA PRO A 85 8.58 -1.98 -12.94
C PRO A 85 9.92 -1.80 -12.20
N LEU A 86 9.83 -1.39 -10.94
CA LEU A 86 10.87 -1.55 -9.94
C LEU A 86 10.80 -2.95 -9.36
N TYR A 87 11.96 -3.60 -9.23
CA TYR A 87 12.06 -4.90 -8.56
C TYR A 87 12.47 -4.73 -7.11
N HIS A 88 11.60 -5.14 -6.20
CA HIS A 88 11.84 -5.10 -4.76
C HIS A 88 12.19 -6.51 -4.28
N ASN A 89 13.47 -6.75 -4.00
CA ASN A 89 13.92 -8.02 -3.44
C ASN A 89 13.66 -8.08 -1.93
N GLU A 90 12.71 -8.93 -1.52
CA GLU A 90 12.38 -9.13 -0.11
C GLU A 90 13.05 -10.38 0.49
N GLY A 91 13.86 -11.11 -0.29
CA GLY A 91 14.55 -12.31 0.16
C GLY A 91 13.55 -13.43 0.48
N GLU A 92 13.53 -13.86 1.74
CA GLU A 92 12.64 -14.91 2.23
C GLU A 92 11.48 -14.35 3.04
N PHE A 93 10.28 -14.88 2.78
CA PHE A 93 9.08 -14.46 3.49
C PHE A 93 9.04 -15.03 4.91
N SER A 94 8.94 -14.13 5.90
CA SER A 94 8.71 -14.49 7.31
C SER A 94 7.44 -13.83 7.83
N ILE A 95 6.47 -14.64 8.26
CA ILE A 95 5.20 -14.15 8.82
C ILE A 95 5.40 -13.31 10.09
N LYS A 96 6.40 -13.65 10.93
CA LYS A 96 6.75 -12.90 12.13
C LYS A 96 7.23 -11.48 11.77
N ARG A 97 8.17 -11.36 10.82
CA ARG A 97 8.67 -10.06 10.33
C ARG A 97 7.55 -9.26 9.66
N TYR A 98 6.68 -9.92 8.91
CA TYR A 98 5.53 -9.30 8.25
C TYR A 98 4.57 -8.67 9.27
N ILE A 99 4.21 -9.39 10.34
CA ILE A 99 3.34 -8.88 11.41
C ILE A 99 4.02 -7.74 12.18
N ALA A 100 5.30 -7.90 12.54
CA ALA A 100 6.05 -6.88 13.26
C ALA A 100 6.04 -5.54 12.51
N LYS A 101 6.30 -5.56 11.19
CA LYS A 101 6.18 -4.39 10.32
C LYS A 101 4.78 -3.77 10.36
N LYS A 102 3.73 -4.59 10.27
CA LYS A 102 2.34 -4.09 10.32
C LYS A 102 2.00 -3.45 11.67
N LYS A 103 2.46 -4.03 12.78
CA LYS A 103 2.28 -3.46 14.13
C LYS A 103 3.01 -2.12 14.26
N TYR A 104 4.24 -2.03 13.74
CA TYR A 104 5.04 -0.81 13.76
C TYR A 104 4.31 0.38 13.10
N TYR A 105 3.65 0.16 11.96
CA TYR A 105 2.92 1.21 11.24
C TYR A 105 1.54 1.60 11.79
N MET A 106 1.01 0.87 12.78
CA MET A 106 -0.33 1.14 13.31
C MET A 106 -0.44 2.53 13.95
N LYS A 107 0.58 2.96 14.70
CA LYS A 107 0.59 4.27 15.36
C LYS A 107 0.57 5.40 14.33
N GLY A 108 1.36 5.28 13.26
CA GLY A 108 1.36 6.22 12.16
C GLY A 108 0.01 6.26 11.42
N MET A 109 -0.64 5.10 11.25
CA MET A 109 -1.98 5.05 10.63
C MET A 109 -3.04 5.80 11.44
N MET A 110 -3.02 5.71 12.77
CA MET A 110 -3.95 6.48 13.59
C MET A 110 -3.77 7.99 13.41
N LYS A 111 -2.53 8.47 13.40
CA LYS A 111 -2.23 9.88 13.12
C LYS A 111 -2.68 10.30 11.73
N TYR A 112 -2.48 9.44 10.72
CA TYR A 112 -2.93 9.70 9.36
C TYR A 112 -4.45 9.81 9.24
N VAL A 113 -5.20 8.93 9.92
CA VAL A 113 -6.67 9.02 10.00
C VAL A 113 -7.10 10.28 10.71
N GLN A 114 -6.44 10.67 11.80
CA GLN A 114 -6.72 11.91 12.51
C GLN A 114 -6.46 13.14 11.64
N LYS A 115 -5.37 13.14 10.86
CA LYS A 115 -4.98 14.24 9.97
C LYS A 115 -5.98 14.47 8.84
N TRP A 116 -6.42 13.41 8.17
CA TRP A 116 -7.30 13.52 6.99
C TRP A 116 -8.79 13.35 7.30
N GLY A 117 -9.14 12.85 8.49
CA GLY A 117 -10.50 12.56 8.91
C GLY A 117 -10.92 11.11 8.66
N GLU A 118 -11.61 10.51 9.62
CA GLU A 118 -12.09 9.12 9.54
C GLU A 118 -13.13 8.89 8.43
N ASN A 119 -13.95 9.91 8.17
CA ASN A 119 -15.00 9.86 7.15
C ASN A 119 -14.49 10.21 5.74
N ASP A 120 -13.21 10.54 5.58
CA ASP A 120 -12.62 10.86 4.29
C ASP A 120 -12.73 9.66 3.32
N PRO A 121 -13.27 9.85 2.10
CA PRO A 121 -13.48 8.76 1.16
C PRO A 121 -12.21 8.01 0.75
N ILE A 122 -11.04 8.68 0.75
CA ILE A 122 -9.75 8.07 0.40
C ILE A 122 -9.26 7.22 1.58
N VAL A 123 -9.30 7.75 2.81
CA VAL A 123 -8.97 7.01 4.04
C VAL A 123 -9.82 5.75 4.15
N ARG A 124 -11.14 5.87 3.95
CA ARG A 124 -12.07 4.73 3.97
C ARG A 124 -11.74 3.67 2.93
N LYS A 125 -11.26 4.05 1.74
CA LYS A 125 -10.80 3.07 0.73
C LYS A 125 -9.44 2.48 1.10
N GLN A 126 -8.50 3.28 1.59
CA GLN A 126 -7.16 2.83 1.95
C GLN A 126 -7.16 1.81 3.09
N LEU A 127 -8.00 2.03 4.10
CA LEU A 127 -8.08 1.20 5.30
C LEU A 127 -9.26 0.23 5.29
N GLY A 128 -10.30 0.51 4.50
CA GLY A 128 -11.53 -0.28 4.47
C GLY A 128 -11.32 -1.69 3.93
N LEU A 129 -11.83 -2.67 4.68
CA LEU A 129 -11.74 -4.09 4.34
C LEU A 129 -12.35 -4.40 2.97
N TRP A 130 -13.50 -3.80 2.64
CA TRP A 130 -14.14 -4.01 1.34
C TRP A 130 -13.22 -3.66 0.16
N TYR A 131 -12.52 -2.52 0.24
CA TYR A 131 -11.61 -2.12 -0.82
C TYR A 131 -10.38 -3.04 -0.87
N ARG A 132 -9.80 -3.33 0.30
CA ARG A 132 -8.60 -4.16 0.50
C ARG A 132 -8.78 -5.64 0.14
N LEU A 133 -10.00 -6.15 0.22
CA LEU A 133 -10.31 -7.56 0.01
C LEU A 133 -11.05 -7.83 -1.30
N ALA A 134 -11.73 -6.86 -1.91
CA ALA A 134 -12.51 -7.10 -3.11
C ALA A 134 -12.26 -6.07 -4.20
N LYS A 135 -12.63 -4.80 -3.93
CA LYS A 135 -12.73 -3.78 -4.99
C LYS A 135 -11.42 -3.54 -5.74
N VAL A 136 -10.27 -3.54 -5.05
CA VAL A 136 -8.96 -3.32 -5.70
C VAL A 136 -8.64 -4.36 -6.77
N TYR A 137 -9.15 -5.59 -6.65
CA TYR A 137 -8.88 -6.70 -7.57
C TYR A 137 -9.77 -6.69 -8.81
N THR A 138 -10.90 -5.97 -8.77
CA THR A 138 -11.88 -5.92 -9.86
C THR A 138 -11.78 -4.65 -10.69
N GLU A 139 -11.18 -3.58 -10.14
CA GLU A 139 -10.95 -2.31 -10.83
C GLU A 139 -10.11 -2.46 -12.10
N ASN A 140 -10.35 -1.59 -13.09
CA ASN A 140 -9.52 -1.47 -14.31
C ASN A 140 -9.28 -2.79 -15.07
N ARG A 141 -10.29 -3.67 -15.12
CA ARG A 141 -10.22 -5.00 -15.76
C ARG A 141 -9.18 -5.96 -15.15
N LYS A 142 -8.68 -5.67 -13.94
CA LYS A 142 -7.71 -6.53 -13.21
C LYS A 142 -8.30 -7.89 -12.84
N TRP A 143 -9.63 -8.04 -12.84
CA TRP A 143 -10.32 -9.31 -12.58
C TRP A 143 -9.85 -10.46 -13.49
N ARG A 144 -9.43 -10.17 -14.73
CA ARG A 144 -8.87 -11.17 -15.64
C ARG A 144 -7.57 -11.77 -15.10
N HIS A 145 -6.70 -10.94 -14.54
CA HIS A 145 -5.45 -11.40 -13.91
C HIS A 145 -5.74 -12.16 -12.63
N PHE A 146 -6.74 -11.73 -11.86
CA PHE A 146 -7.17 -12.40 -10.65
C PHE A 146 -7.68 -13.83 -10.92
N ILE A 147 -8.61 -14.00 -11.87
CA ILE A 147 -9.19 -15.32 -12.20
C ILE A 147 -8.13 -16.29 -12.74
N LYS A 148 -7.21 -15.82 -13.58
CA LYS A 148 -6.11 -16.63 -14.10
C LYS A 148 -5.18 -17.20 -13.02
N ASN A 149 -5.18 -16.60 -11.82
CA ASN A 149 -4.24 -16.88 -10.75
C ASN A 149 -4.95 -17.22 -9.44
N LEU A 150 -6.05 -17.97 -9.53
CA LEU A 150 -6.91 -18.26 -8.38
C LEU A 150 -6.15 -18.92 -7.21
N HIS A 151 -5.17 -19.77 -7.49
CA HIS A 151 -4.33 -20.39 -6.44
C HIS A 151 -3.53 -19.36 -5.63
N TYR A 152 -3.00 -18.30 -6.26
CA TYR A 152 -2.36 -17.20 -5.54
C TYR A 152 -3.39 -16.35 -4.79
N ALA A 153 -4.59 -16.14 -5.35
CA ALA A 153 -5.66 -15.43 -4.67
C ALA A 153 -6.13 -16.15 -3.39
N LEU A 154 -6.34 -17.46 -3.45
CA LEU A 154 -6.70 -18.28 -2.29
C LEU A 154 -5.61 -18.22 -1.20
N ALA A 155 -4.34 -18.37 -1.58
CA ALA A 155 -3.22 -18.23 -0.66
C ALA A 155 -3.12 -16.82 -0.06
N MET A 156 -3.36 -15.78 -0.85
CA MET A 156 -3.39 -14.39 -0.40
C MET A 156 -4.48 -14.19 0.67
N TYR A 157 -5.71 -14.64 0.43
CA TYR A 157 -6.78 -14.53 1.43
C TYR A 157 -6.49 -15.35 2.68
N TYR A 158 -5.91 -16.54 2.54
CA TYR A 158 -5.43 -17.31 3.68
C TYR A 158 -4.45 -16.50 4.52
N LEU A 159 -3.47 -15.84 3.88
CA LEU A 159 -2.50 -15.00 4.58
C LEU A 159 -3.17 -13.83 5.30
N LYS A 160 -4.11 -13.13 4.65
CA LYS A 160 -4.87 -12.03 5.26
C LYS A 160 -5.73 -12.49 6.44
N PHE A 161 -6.37 -13.66 6.31
CA PHE A 161 -7.16 -14.26 7.37
C PHE A 161 -6.29 -14.63 8.58
N ARG A 162 -5.14 -15.28 8.35
CA ARG A 162 -4.16 -15.59 9.42
C ARG A 162 -3.65 -14.34 10.11
N LEU A 163 -3.42 -13.27 9.35
CA LEU A 163 -3.04 -11.97 9.92
C LEU A 163 -4.14 -11.42 10.84
N ALA A 164 -5.39 -11.44 10.37
CA ALA A 164 -6.54 -10.97 11.14
C ALA A 164 -6.73 -11.76 12.45
N LEU A 165 -6.63 -13.09 12.40
CA LEU A 165 -6.69 -13.94 13.59
C LEU A 165 -5.57 -13.61 14.58
N LEU A 166 -4.33 -13.46 14.11
CA LEU A 166 -3.20 -13.15 14.99
C LEU A 166 -3.35 -11.78 15.65
N PHE A 167 -3.82 -10.76 14.92
CA PHE A 167 -4.14 -9.46 15.51
C PHE A 167 -5.23 -9.56 16.57
N PHE A 168 -6.27 -10.36 16.33
CA PHE A 168 -7.34 -10.60 17.29
C PHE A 168 -6.80 -11.27 18.56
N THR A 169 -5.98 -12.30 18.44
CA THR A 169 -5.36 -12.99 19.58
C THR A 169 -4.42 -12.08 20.37
N ILE A 170 -3.60 -11.28 19.69
CA ILE A 170 -2.71 -10.30 20.35
C ILE A 170 -3.54 -9.27 21.12
N ARG A 171 -4.60 -8.74 20.51
CA ARG A 171 -5.49 -7.77 21.16
C ARG A 171 -6.18 -8.38 22.39
N GLN A 172 -6.62 -9.63 22.30
CA GLN A 172 -7.22 -10.33 23.43
C GLN A 172 -6.22 -10.54 24.57
N LYS A 173 -4.97 -10.94 24.26
CA LYS A 173 -3.90 -11.04 25.28
C LYS A 173 -3.58 -9.71 25.95
N HIS A 174 -3.47 -8.61 25.18
CA HIS A 174 -3.25 -7.27 25.75
C HIS A 174 -4.41 -6.84 26.66
N LYS A 175 -5.66 -7.15 26.30
CA LYS A 175 -6.84 -6.89 27.13
C LYS A 175 -6.84 -7.73 28.42
N ILE A 176 -6.39 -8.99 28.35
CA ILE A 176 -6.29 -9.89 29.51
C ILE A 176 -5.12 -9.48 30.44
N LEU A 177 -4.02 -8.98 29.89
CA LEU A 177 -2.82 -8.61 30.64
C LEU A 177 -2.83 -7.16 31.16
N GLY A 178 -3.90 -6.39 30.94
CA GLY A 178 -4.06 -5.04 31.51
C GLY A 178 -3.04 -3.99 31.04
N VAL A 179 -2.31 -4.25 29.95
CA VAL A 179 -1.32 -3.30 29.41
C VAL A 179 -2.02 -2.39 28.39
N SER A 180 -2.47 -1.22 28.85
CA SER A 180 -3.00 -0.12 28.02
C SER A 180 -1.88 0.69 27.38
#